data_AF-A0A8T1Y6G2-F1
#
_entry.id   AF-A0A8T1Y6G2-F1
#
_cell.length_a   1.000
_cell.length_b   1.000
_cell.length_c   1.000
_cell.angle_alpha   90.00
_cell.angle_beta   90.00
_cell.angle_gamma   90.00
#
_symmetry.space_group_name_H-M   'P 1'
#
loop_
_entity.id
_entity.type
_entity.pdbx_description
1 polymer ?
#
loop_
_entity_poly.entity_id
_entity_poly.type
_entity_poly.pdbx_seq_one_letter_code
_entity_poly.pdbx_strand_id
1 'polypeptide(L)' 'MERKTLLAFFVSFLIMCASGSVVDQTNANTNKLCEGGAGLCTPACAESCCDFNCIKKYNGGHGSCTSVGNIRLCQCEYSC' A
#
# COMPACT_ATOMS: atom_id res chain seq x y z
N MET A 1 -19.96 -9.23 -39.96
CA MET A 1 -19.43 -9.42 -38.58
C MET A 1 -18.09 -8.72 -38.51
N GLU A 2 -18.11 -7.54 -37.90
CA GLU A 2 -17.26 -6.42 -38.27
C GLU A 2 -15.98 -6.39 -37.45
N ARG A 3 -14.81 -6.34 -38.11
CA ARG A 3 -13.47 -6.17 -37.49
C ARG A 3 -13.40 -4.97 -36.52
N LYS A 4 -14.37 -4.05 -36.61
CA LYS A 4 -14.60 -2.91 -35.71
C LYS A 4 -14.90 -3.31 -34.27
N THR A 5 -15.56 -4.45 -34.03
CA THR A 5 -15.89 -4.92 -32.68
C THR A 5 -14.63 -5.34 -31.91
N LEU A 6 -13.65 -5.91 -32.60
CA LEU A 6 -12.39 -6.38 -32.01
C LEU A 6 -11.50 -5.20 -31.57
N LEU A 7 -11.41 -4.16 -32.40
CA LEU A 7 -10.77 -2.89 -32.06
C LEU A 7 -11.40 -2.23 -30.82
N ALA A 8 -12.72 -2.28 -30.68
CA ALA A 8 -13.40 -1.73 -29.49
C ALA A 8 -13.04 -2.47 -28.20
N PHE A 9 -12.82 -3.80 -28.25
CA PHE A 9 -12.36 -4.59 -27.11
C PHE A 9 -10.91 -4.30 -26.73
N PHE A 10 -10.02 -4.14 -27.72
CA PHE A 10 -8.62 -3.76 -27.45
C PHE A 10 -8.52 -2.35 -26.85
N VAL A 11 -9.31 -1.40 -27.35
CA VAL A 11 -9.34 -0.02 -26.85
C VAL A 11 -9.88 0.04 -25.41
N SER A 12 -10.90 -0.76 -25.07
CA SER A 12 -11.44 -0.82 -23.71
C SER A 12 -10.47 -1.46 -22.71
N PHE A 13 -9.65 -2.43 -23.13
CA PHE A 13 -8.59 -3.00 -22.28
C PHE A 13 -7.46 -1.99 -21.97
N LEU A 14 -7.07 -1.16 -22.95
CA LEU A 14 -6.06 -0.11 -22.76
C LEU A 14 -6.50 0.99 -21.78
N ILE A 15 -7.80 1.29 -21.70
CA ILE A 15 -8.33 2.35 -20.82
C ILE A 15 -8.22 1.96 -19.33
N MET A 16 -8.29 0.66 -18.99
CA MET A 16 -8.24 0.21 -17.58
C MET A 16 -6.84 0.27 -16.95
N CYS A 17 -5.77 0.47 -17.75
CA CYS A 17 -4.40 0.53 -17.25
C CYS A 17 -3.95 1.96 -16.84
N ALA A 18 -4.75 2.99 -17.14
CA ALA A 18 -4.36 4.39 -16.95
C ALA A 18 -4.72 4.98 -15.56
N SER A 19 -5.53 4.29 -14.76
CA SER A 19 -5.92 4.75 -13.41
C SER A 19 -5.15 4.01 -12.32
N GLY A 20 -3.83 3.93 -12.45
CA GLY A 20 -2.94 3.61 -11.34
C GLY A 20 -2.77 4.85 -10.46
N SER A 21 -3.41 4.88 -9.30
CA SER A 21 -3.14 5.87 -8.26
C SER A 21 -1.71 5.69 -7.77
N VAL A 22 -0.79 6.56 -8.18
CA VAL A 22 0.49 6.71 -7.48
C VAL A 22 0.19 7.32 -6.11
N VAL A 23 0.66 6.69 -5.04
CA VAL A 23 0.63 7.28 -3.70
C VAL A 23 1.57 8.49 -3.68
N ASP A 24 1.05 9.65 -3.30
CA ASP A 24 1.84 10.87 -3.12
C ASP A 24 2.63 10.74 -1.82
N GLN A 25 3.97 10.71 -1.92
CA GLN A 25 4.85 10.94 -0.79
C GLN A 25 5.65 12.21 -1.05
N THR A 26 4.99 13.32 -0.77
CA THR A 26 5.58 14.65 -0.71
C THR A 26 6.68 14.68 0.37
N ASN A 27 7.93 14.63 -0.10
CA ASN A 27 9.12 14.89 0.70
C ASN A 27 9.19 16.38 1.03
N ALA A 28 9.03 16.73 2.31
CA ALA A 28 9.50 17.99 2.84
C ALA A 28 9.96 17.85 4.32
N ASN A 29 11.28 17.99 4.51
CA ASN A 29 11.93 18.60 5.67
C ASN A 29 12.30 17.71 6.89
N THR A 30 13.61 17.44 7.00
CA THR A 30 14.44 17.11 8.20
C THR A 30 13.99 16.08 9.25
N ASN A 31 13.14 15.14 8.89
CA ASN A 31 13.12 13.81 9.49
C ASN A 31 12.72 12.83 8.39
N LYS A 32 13.68 12.06 7.88
CA LYS A 32 13.40 11.20 6.73
C LYS A 32 12.52 10.07 7.25
N LEU A 33 11.25 10.13 6.91
CA LEU A 33 10.31 9.06 7.22
C LEU A 33 10.47 7.96 6.18
N CYS A 34 10.68 6.74 6.65
CA CYS A 34 10.69 5.55 5.84
C CYS A 34 9.45 4.71 6.15
N GLU A 35 8.96 4.06 5.10
CA GLU A 35 7.89 3.08 5.19
C GLU A 35 8.46 1.65 5.19
N GLY A 36 7.82 0.77 5.92
CA GLY A 36 8.19 -0.64 6.01
C GLY A 36 6.98 -1.54 6.27
N GLY A 37 7.19 -2.85 6.16
CA GLY A 37 6.16 -3.84 6.47
C GLY A 37 6.54 -4.70 7.66
N ALA A 38 5.58 -5.01 8.53
CA ALA A 38 5.74 -5.97 9.62
C ALA A 38 4.87 -7.22 9.50
N GLY A 39 4.19 -7.42 8.37
CA GLY A 39 3.49 -8.67 8.03
C GLY A 39 2.03 -8.45 7.65
N LEU A 40 1.18 -9.45 7.91
CA LEU A 40 -0.26 -9.38 7.69
C LEU A 40 -0.98 -8.98 8.98
N CYS A 41 -1.99 -8.14 8.83
CA CYS A 41 -2.96 -7.93 9.89
C CYS A 41 -4.07 -8.97 9.78
N THR A 42 -4.26 -9.69 10.87
CA THR A 42 -5.26 -10.76 11.01
C THR A 42 -6.11 -10.47 12.25
N PRO A 43 -7.24 -11.16 12.46
CA PRO A 43 -7.97 -11.04 13.72
C PRO A 43 -7.10 -11.33 14.96
N ALA A 44 -6.05 -12.15 14.82
CA ALA A 44 -5.10 -12.45 15.89
C ALA A 44 -4.04 -11.35 16.09
N CYS A 45 -3.79 -10.52 15.07
CA CYS A 45 -2.84 -9.40 15.12
C CYS A 45 -3.48 -8.18 14.46
N ALA A 46 -4.28 -7.46 15.25
CA ALA A 46 -4.92 -6.20 14.88
C ALA A 46 -3.95 -5.01 15.09
N GLU A 47 -4.46 -3.78 15.04
CA GLU A 47 -3.68 -2.53 15.09
C GLU A 47 -2.59 -2.52 16.17
N SER A 48 -2.95 -2.81 17.43
CA SER A 48 -1.99 -2.76 18.55
C SER A 48 -0.85 -3.79 18.43
N CYS A 49 -1.14 -4.95 17.87
CA CYS A 49 -0.12 -5.96 17.60
C CYS A 49 0.79 -5.53 16.43
N CYS A 50 0.21 -4.93 15.39
CA CYS A 50 0.97 -4.37 14.28
C CYS A 50 1.92 -3.26 14.75
N ASP A 51 1.41 -2.31 15.53
CA ASP A 51 2.19 -1.22 16.11
C ASP A 51 3.35 -1.75 16.96
N PHE A 52 3.06 -2.68 17.89
CA PHE A 52 4.09 -3.30 18.70
C PHE A 52 5.18 -3.99 17.86
N ASN A 53 4.81 -4.66 16.78
CA ASN A 53 5.76 -5.28 15.87
C ASN A 53 6.59 -4.25 15.11
N CYS A 54 6.01 -3.11 14.72
CA CYS A 54 6.72 -2.01 14.10
C CYS A 54 7.72 -1.36 15.07
N ILE A 55 7.32 -1.08 16.32
CA ILE A 55 8.21 -0.57 17.38
C ILE A 55 9.37 -1.53 17.64
N LYS A 56 9.09 -2.85 17.65
CA LYS A 56 10.12 -3.87 17.86
C LYS A 56 11.10 -3.99 16.69
N LYS A 57 10.62 -3.77 15.46
CA LYS A 57 11.42 -3.93 14.23
C LYS A 57 12.18 -2.66 13.84
N TYR A 58 11.59 -1.50 14.08
CA TYR A 58 12.10 -0.19 13.71
C TYR A 58 12.14 0.71 14.94
N ASN A 59 13.31 1.24 15.29
CA ASN A 59 13.48 2.04 16.51
C ASN A 59 12.67 3.33 16.43
N GLY A 60 11.69 3.49 17.33
CA GLY A 60 10.75 4.61 17.29
C GLY A 60 9.73 4.51 16.14
N GLY A 61 9.59 3.35 15.52
CA GLY A 61 8.59 3.12 14.48
C GLY A 61 7.18 2.97 15.06
N HIS A 62 6.19 3.33 14.26
CA HIS A 62 4.76 3.16 14.56
C HIS A 62 4.11 2.30 13.47
N GLY A 63 3.07 1.54 13.83
CA GLY A 63 2.41 0.63 12.90
C GLY A 63 0.90 0.79 12.84
N SER A 64 0.34 0.59 11.64
CA SER A 64 -1.11 0.50 11.43
C SER A 64 -1.47 -0.53 10.36
N CYS A 65 -2.69 -1.07 10.42
CA CYS A 65 -3.15 -2.07 9.45
C CYS A 65 -3.87 -1.43 8.25
N THR A 66 -3.15 -1.29 7.14
CA THR A 66 -3.68 -0.77 5.88
C THR A 66 -4.26 -1.89 5.02
N SER A 67 -5.39 -1.64 4.34
CA SER A 67 -5.98 -2.60 3.39
C SER A 67 -5.43 -2.39 1.98
N VAL A 68 -4.82 -3.43 1.40
CA VAL A 68 -4.39 -3.46 0.00
C VAL A 68 -5.17 -4.57 -0.70
N GLY A 69 -6.17 -4.18 -1.50
CA GLY A 69 -7.17 -5.10 -2.03
C GLY A 69 -7.98 -5.75 -0.90
N ASN A 70 -8.02 -7.08 -0.87
CA ASN A 70 -8.72 -7.86 0.17
C ASN A 70 -7.82 -8.27 1.34
N ILE A 71 -6.57 -7.82 1.39
CA ILE A 71 -5.57 -8.21 2.39
C ILE A 71 -5.29 -7.01 3.27
N ARG A 72 -5.26 -7.21 4.59
CA ARG A 72 -4.77 -6.19 5.52
C ARG A 72 -3.28 -6.42 5.79
N LEU A 73 -2.46 -5.43 5.50
CA LEU A 73 -1.02 -5.42 5.71
C LEU A 73 -0.70 -4.56 6.92
N CYS A 74 0.30 -4.97 7.68
CA CYS A 74 0.85 -4.15 8.76
C CYS A 74 1.91 -3.20 8.17
N GLN A 75 1.51 -1.94 8.01
CA GLN A 75 2.33 -0.85 7.49
C GLN A 75 3.02 -0.14 8.66
N CYS A 76 4.34 -0.01 8.58
CA CYS A 76 5.15 0.69 9.56
C CYS A 76 5.68 2.01 9.00
N GLU A 77 5.71 3.03 9.85
CA GLU A 77 6.34 4.33 9.60
C GLU A 77 7.44 4.54 10.65
N TYR A 78 8.64 4.94 10.23
CA TYR A 78 9.76 5.11 11.15
C TYR A 78 10.77 6.13 10.62
N SER A 79 11.53 6.73 11.53
CA SER A 79 12.67 7.59 11.17
C SER A 79 13.83 6.78 10.59
N CYS A 80 14.31 7.23 9.44
CA CYS A 80 15.55 6.85 8.78
C CYS A 80 16.33 8.14 8.39
#